data_AF-A0A956K1N8-F1
#
_entry.id   AF-A0A956K1N8-F1
#
_cell.length_a   1.000
_cell.length_b   1.000
_cell.length_c   1.000
_cell.angle_alpha   90.00
_cell.angle_beta   90.00
_cell.angle_gamma   90.00
#
_symmetry.space_group_name_H-M   'P 1'
#
loop_
_entity.id
_entity.type
_entity.pdbx_description
1 polymer ?
#
loop_
_entity_poly.entity_id
_entity_poly.type
_entity_poly.pdbx_seq_one_letter_code
_entity_poly.pdbx_strand_id
1 'polypeptide(L)'
;MVLQVFSAAAAIEAIEGSAIPFDEMYLDHDLSTADIMSIVGEPTTVPTGYVVAEHLCSMPMRRRPADVVVHSCNSLAGAAMVELMVAQAATDGWPLRCVHVPFPFLAGHIRMRRR
;
A
#
# COMPACT_ATOMS: atom_id res chain seq x y z
N MET A 1 0.55 -4.53 17.16
CA MET A 1 -0.11 -5.74 16.63
C MET A 1 0.11 -5.73 15.12
N VAL A 2 0.43 -6.86 14.50
CA VAL A 2 0.60 -6.95 13.03
C VAL A 2 -0.58 -7.74 12.48
N LEU A 3 -1.31 -7.17 11.53
CA LEU A 3 -2.37 -7.83 10.81
C LEU A 3 -1.92 -8.07 9.36
N GLN A 4 -2.08 -9.30 8.88
CA GLN A 4 -1.72 -9.68 7.52
C GLN A 4 -2.97 -10.20 6.82
N VAL A 5 -3.21 -9.68 5.62
CA VAL A 5 -4.38 -9.98 4.78
C VAL A 5 -3.92 -10.15 3.32
N PHE A 6 -4.67 -10.90 2.53
CA PHE A 6 -4.25 -11.35 1.19
C PHE A 6 -5.25 -10.98 0.08
N SER A 7 -6.15 -10.04 0.35
CA SER A 7 -7.06 -9.48 -0.65
C SER A 7 -7.42 -8.05 -0.32
N ALA A 8 -7.77 -7.26 -1.34
CA ALA A 8 -8.23 -5.89 -1.15
C ALA A 8 -9.47 -5.82 -0.25
N ALA A 9 -10.43 -6.74 -0.44
CA ALA A 9 -11.64 -6.80 0.36
C ALA A 9 -11.34 -7.04 1.85
N ALA A 10 -10.47 -8.01 2.17
CA ALA A 10 -10.08 -8.29 3.55
C ALA A 10 -9.27 -7.13 4.16
N ALA A 11 -8.45 -6.43 3.36
CA ALA A 11 -7.74 -5.24 3.80
C ALA A 11 -8.70 -4.09 4.14
N ILE A 12 -9.66 -3.81 3.27
CA ILE A 12 -10.67 -2.77 3.50
C ILE A 12 -11.51 -3.10 4.74
N GLU A 13 -12.00 -4.34 4.86
CA GLU A 13 -12.76 -4.78 6.03
C GLU A 13 -11.97 -4.58 7.33
N ALA A 14 -10.69 -4.96 7.33
CA ALA A 14 -9.80 -4.76 8.46
C ALA A 14 -9.58 -3.28 8.81
N ILE A 15 -9.40 -2.43 7.79
CA ILE A 15 -9.22 -0.99 7.95
C ILE A 15 -10.48 -0.35 8.54
N GLU A 16 -11.65 -0.67 7.98
CA GLU A 16 -12.93 -0.10 8.41
C GLU A 16 -13.32 -0.58 9.81
N GLY A 17 -13.14 -1.88 10.09
CA GLY A 17 -13.47 -2.53 11.35
C GLY A 17 -12.51 -2.21 12.49
N SER A 18 -11.32 -1.67 12.22
CA SER A 18 -10.38 -1.28 13.26
C SER A 18 -10.83 -0.01 13.98
N ALA A 19 -11.00 -0.09 15.31
CA ALA A 19 -11.30 1.06 16.15
C ALA A 19 -10.13 2.07 16.23
N ILE A 20 -8.91 1.61 15.99
CA ILE A 20 -7.67 2.41 16.07
C ILE A 20 -7.07 2.50 14.66
N PRO A 21 -6.73 3.71 14.16
CA PRO A 21 -6.01 3.86 12.90
C PRO A 21 -4.67 3.12 12.93
N PHE A 22 -4.24 2.60 11.78
CA PHE A 22 -2.91 2.02 11.66
C PHE A 22 -1.88 3.14 11.50
N ASP A 23 -0.79 3.09 12.25
CA ASP A 23 0.29 4.07 12.11
C ASP A 23 1.10 3.85 10.81
N GLU A 24 1.36 2.57 10.49
CA GLU A 24 2.14 2.13 9.34
C GLU A 24 1.38 1.02 8.57
N MET A 25 1.44 1.08 7.24
CA MET A 25 0.92 0.03 6.36
C MET A 25 1.95 -0.40 5.33
N TYR A 26 1.98 -1.71 5.04
CA TYR A 26 2.77 -2.30 3.97
C TYR A 26 1.80 -2.81 2.92
N LEU A 27 1.81 -2.19 1.73
CA LEU A 27 0.91 -2.52 0.64
C LEU A 27 1.68 -3.28 -0.43
N ASP A 28 1.28 -4.52 -0.70
CA ASP A 28 1.67 -5.18 -1.93
C ASP A 28 0.82 -4.62 -3.07
N HIS A 29 1.46 -4.19 -4.15
CA HIS A 29 0.75 -3.90 -5.38
C HIS A 29 0.14 -5.18 -5.97
N ASP A 30 0.89 -6.29 -5.89
CA ASP A 30 0.63 -7.54 -6.59
C ASP A 30 -0.01 -8.58 -5.64
N LEU A 31 -1.06 -8.21 -4.90
CA LEU A 31 -1.69 -9.11 -3.91
C LEU A 31 -2.28 -10.39 -4.53
N SER A 32 -2.46 -10.45 -5.85
CA SER A 32 -2.96 -11.62 -6.56
C SER A 32 -1.85 -12.32 -7.34
N THR A 33 -1.86 -13.66 -7.35
CA THR A 33 -0.93 -14.46 -8.17
C THR A 33 -0.98 -14.08 -9.65
N ALA A 34 -2.14 -13.62 -10.15
CA ALA A 34 -2.28 -13.19 -11.53
C ALA A 34 -1.44 -11.93 -11.83
N ASP A 35 -1.38 -10.97 -10.91
CA ASP A 35 -0.57 -9.75 -11.08
C ASP A 35 0.90 -9.99 -10.82
N ILE A 36 1.24 -10.89 -9.90
CA ILE A 36 2.64 -11.34 -9.70
C ILE A 36 3.21 -11.86 -11.02
N MET A 37 2.38 -12.51 -11.83
CA MET A 37 2.76 -13.07 -13.13
C MET A 37 2.59 -12.07 -14.29
N SER A 38 2.17 -10.83 -14.02
CA SER A 38 2.08 -9.78 -15.04
C SER A 38 3.47 -9.39 -15.57
N ILE A 39 3.51 -8.92 -16.81
CA ILE A 39 4.75 -8.49 -17.44
C ILE A 39 5.22 -7.21 -16.76
N VAL A 40 6.49 -7.18 -16.34
CA VAL A 40 7.11 -6.00 -15.74
C VAL A 40 6.96 -4.80 -16.68
N GLY A 41 6.34 -3.74 -16.18
CA GLY A 41 6.13 -2.49 -16.91
C GLY A 41 4.81 -2.39 -17.67
N GLU A 42 4.00 -3.44 -17.69
CA GLU A 42 2.62 -3.38 -18.18
C GLU A 42 1.63 -3.03 -17.05
N PRO A 43 0.45 -2.46 -17.36
CA PRO A 43 -0.60 -2.23 -16.39
C PRO A 43 -1.08 -3.53 -15.74
N THR A 44 -1.41 -3.45 -14.45
CA THR A 44 -1.92 -4.58 -13.68
C THR A 44 -3.25 -5.11 -14.23
N THR A 45 -3.45 -6.43 -14.14
CA THR A 45 -4.71 -7.07 -14.53
C THR A 45 -5.75 -7.07 -13.42
N VAL A 46 -5.30 -7.05 -12.17
CA VAL A 46 -6.13 -6.94 -10.97
C VAL A 46 -5.49 -5.86 -10.07
N PRO A 47 -6.06 -4.66 -9.98
CA PRO A 47 -5.45 -3.54 -9.25
C PRO A 47 -5.59 -3.68 -7.73
N THR A 48 -5.28 -4.84 -7.15
CA THR A 48 -5.64 -5.20 -5.78
C THR A 48 -5.00 -4.25 -4.75
N GLY A 49 -3.70 -3.95 -4.88
CA GLY A 49 -3.04 -2.96 -4.02
C GLY A 49 -3.53 -1.53 -4.27
N TYR A 50 -3.81 -1.20 -5.54
CA TYR A 50 -4.37 0.10 -5.94
C TYR A 50 -5.74 0.36 -5.32
N VAL A 51 -6.62 -0.64 -5.28
CA VAL A 51 -7.94 -0.54 -4.65
C VAL A 51 -7.80 -0.17 -3.17
N VAL A 52 -6.81 -0.73 -2.47
CA VAL A 52 -6.55 -0.38 -1.06
C VAL A 52 -5.99 1.04 -0.96
N ALA A 53 -5.06 1.43 -1.83
CA ALA A 53 -4.51 2.80 -1.85
C ALA A 53 -5.58 3.86 -2.13
N GLU A 54 -6.45 3.63 -3.12
CA GLU A 54 -7.59 4.49 -3.44
C GLU A 54 -8.58 4.58 -2.27
N HIS A 55 -8.85 3.45 -1.62
CA HIS A 55 -9.67 3.44 -0.41
C HIS A 55 -9.08 4.34 0.66
N LEU A 56 -7.79 4.18 1.02
CA LEU A 56 -7.09 5.03 1.98
C LEU A 56 -7.18 6.52 1.61
N CYS A 57 -6.99 6.84 0.34
CA CYS A 57 -7.12 8.20 -0.21
C CYS A 57 -8.53 8.79 -0.02
N SER A 58 -9.58 7.97 -0.05
CA SER A 58 -10.96 8.42 0.15
C SER A 58 -11.39 8.53 1.62
N MET A 59 -10.65 7.91 2.54
CA MET A 59 -11.02 7.88 3.96
C MET A 59 -10.89 9.24 4.63
N PRO A 60 -11.56 9.49 5.78
CA PRO A 60 -11.29 10.67 6.60
C PRO A 60 -9.83 10.72 7.05
N MET A 61 -9.17 11.87 6.92
CA MET A 61 -7.73 12.04 7.20
C MET A 61 -7.31 11.49 8.58
N ARG A 62 -8.14 11.67 9.61
CA ARG A 62 -7.89 11.15 10.98
C ARG A 62 -7.80 9.62 11.09
N ARG A 63 -8.19 8.89 10.06
CA ARG A 63 -8.14 7.42 9.99
C ARG A 63 -7.06 6.90 9.06
N ARG A 64 -6.38 7.78 8.32
CA ARG A 64 -5.34 7.39 7.36
C ARG A 64 -4.01 7.14 8.08
N PRO A 65 -3.19 6.18 7.62
CA PRO A 65 -1.88 5.93 8.20
C PRO A 65 -0.90 7.08 7.95
N ALA A 66 0.08 7.25 8.83
CA ALA A 66 1.14 8.23 8.63
C ALA A 66 2.25 7.71 7.70
N ASP A 67 2.52 6.41 7.76
CA ASP A 67 3.54 5.74 6.95
C ASP A 67 2.92 4.67 6.07
N VAL A 68 3.25 4.70 4.76
CA VAL A 68 2.87 3.65 3.81
C VAL A 68 4.10 3.20 3.03
N VAL A 69 4.34 1.90 3.03
CA VAL A 69 5.38 1.27 2.23
C VAL A 69 4.71 0.46 1.14
N VAL A 70 4.88 0.90 -0.11
CA VAL A 70 4.43 0.16 -1.28
C VAL A 70 5.52 -0.80 -1.71
N HIS A 71 5.19 -2.07 -1.89
CA HIS A 71 6.07 -3.04 -2.51
C HIS A 71 5.46 -3.65 -3.75
N SER A 72 6.29 -3.90 -4.76
CA SER A 72 5.86 -4.53 -6.01
C SER A 72 7.04 -5.19 -6.71
N CYS A 73 6.73 -6.20 -7.54
CA CYS A 73 7.64 -6.71 -8.55
C CYS A 73 7.61 -5.84 -9.83
N ASN A 74 6.52 -5.10 -10.06
CA ASN A 74 6.38 -4.12 -11.12
C ASN A 74 6.73 -2.71 -10.61
N SER A 75 7.98 -2.30 -10.78
CA SER A 75 8.47 -1.03 -10.21
C SER A 75 7.76 0.21 -10.74
N LEU A 76 7.28 0.17 -12.00
CA LEU A 76 6.54 1.30 -12.58
C LEU A 76 5.16 1.43 -11.95
N ALA A 77 4.45 0.31 -11.79
CA ALA A 77 3.14 0.31 -11.14
C ALA A 77 3.23 0.67 -9.65
N GLY A 78 4.23 0.13 -8.94
CA GLY A 78 4.52 0.51 -7.55
C GLY A 78 4.82 2.00 -7.39
N ALA A 79 5.61 2.59 -8.30
CA ALA A 79 5.90 4.03 -8.29
C ALA A 79 4.64 4.87 -8.56
N ALA A 80 3.83 4.50 -9.55
CA ALA A 80 2.59 5.20 -9.87
C ALA A 80 1.57 5.15 -8.71
N MET A 81 1.54 4.07 -7.92
CA MET A 81 0.69 3.99 -6.72
C MET A 81 1.18 4.95 -5.62
N VAL A 82 2.50 5.07 -5.45
CA VAL A 82 3.08 6.09 -4.54
C VAL A 82 2.73 7.49 -5.00
N GLU A 83 2.87 7.80 -6.29
CA GLU A 83 2.53 9.11 -6.85
C GLU A 83 1.07 9.48 -6.59
N LEU A 84 0.14 8.54 -6.79
CA LEU A 84 -1.28 8.72 -6.49
C LEU A 84 -1.49 9.11 -5.01
N MET A 85 -0.90 8.36 -4.08
CA MET A 85 -1.10 8.61 -2.66
C MET A 85 -0.45 9.92 -2.21
N VAL A 86 0.74 10.24 -2.71
CA VAL A 86 1.45 11.48 -2.40
C VAL A 86 0.70 12.70 -2.95
N ALA A 87 0.16 12.61 -4.17
CA ALA A 87 -0.63 13.68 -4.77
C ALA A 87 -1.92 13.95 -3.97
N GLN A 88 -2.63 12.88 -3.55
CA GLN A 88 -3.79 13.03 -2.70
C GLN A 88 -3.40 13.59 -1.33
N ALA A 89 -2.28 13.13 -0.77
CA ALA A 89 -1.83 13.59 0.53
C ALA A 89 -1.50 15.09 0.55
N ALA A 90 -0.86 15.59 -0.51
CA ALA A 90 -0.61 17.01 -0.72
C ALA A 90 -1.90 17.82 -0.85
N THR A 91 -2.93 17.26 -1.50
CA THR A 91 -4.23 17.92 -1.70
C THR A 91 -4.98 18.08 -0.38
N ASP A 92 -4.98 17.05 0.47
CA ASP A 92 -5.77 17.02 1.70
C ASP A 92 -5.01 17.50 2.95
N GLY A 93 -3.71 17.80 2.82
CA GLY A 93 -2.84 18.10 3.97
C GLY A 93 -2.55 16.87 4.84
N TRP A 94 -2.66 15.67 4.29
CA TRP A 94 -2.34 14.41 4.98
C TRP A 94 -0.81 14.32 5.13
N PRO A 95 -0.26 14.21 6.36
CA PRO A 95 1.19 14.10 6.59
C PRO A 95 1.72 12.70 6.26
N LEU A 96 1.44 12.22 5.05
CA LEU A 96 1.83 10.90 4.58
C LEU A 96 3.32 10.85 4.23
N ARG A 97 4.01 9.85 4.77
CA ARG A 97 5.25 9.34 4.22
C ARG A 97 4.97 8.07 3.42
N CYS A 98 5.00 8.18 2.10
CA CYS A 98 4.80 7.04 1.20
C CYS A 98 6.09 6.75 0.41
N VAL A 99 6.54 5.50 0.40
CA VAL A 99 7.75 5.08 -0.32
C VAL A 99 7.52 3.76 -1.05
N HIS A 100 8.16 3.63 -2.22
CA HIS A 100 8.21 2.37 -2.96
C HIS A 100 9.48 1.60 -2.60
N VAL A 101 9.34 0.33 -2.26
CA VAL A 101 10.41 -0.63 -2.00
C VAL A 101 10.23 -1.84 -2.91
N PRO A 102 11.12 -2.08 -3.89
CA PRO A 102 10.99 -3.25 -4.76
C PRO A 102 11.03 -4.54 -3.94
N PHE A 103 10.24 -5.54 -4.33
CA PHE A 103 10.02 -6.77 -3.57
C PHE A 103 11.31 -7.46 -3.05
N PRO A 104 12.42 -7.57 -3.81
CA PRO A 104 13.67 -8.14 -3.31
C PRO A 104 14.26 -7.45 -2.07
N PHE A 105 13.85 -6.21 -1.76
CA PHE A 105 14.37 -5.40 -0.66
C PHE A 105 13.44 -5.34 0.56
N LEU A 106 12.19 -5.82 0.44
CA LEU A 106 11.20 -5.77 1.53
C LEU A 106 11.61 -6.64 2.73
N ALA A 107 12.23 -7.81 2.46
CA ALA A 107 12.75 -8.70 3.51
C ALA A 107 13.84 -8.03 4.37
N GLY A 108 14.58 -7.07 3.82
CA GLY A 108 15.56 -6.26 4.56
C GLY A 108 14.92 -5.13 5.36
N HIS A 109 13.91 -4.45 4.82
CA HIS A 109 13.25 -3.31 5.45
C HIS A 109 12.46 -3.69 6.72
N ILE A 110 11.68 -4.77 6.67
CA ILE A 110 10.90 -5.26 7.82
C ILE A 110 11.83 -5.70 8.97
N ARG A 111 13.04 -6.20 8.64
CA ARG A 111 14.04 -6.64 9.64
C ARG A 111 14.83 -5.49 10.26
N MET A 112 15.08 -4.40 9.54
CA MET A 112 15.90 -3.29 10.02
C MET A 112 15.18 -2.36 11.00
N ARG A 113 13.84 -2.29 10.98
CA ARG A 113 13.07 -1.41 11.88
C ARG A 113 12.56 -2.05 13.17
N ARG A 114 12.91 -3.32 13.44
CA ARG A 114 12.63 -4.02 14.71
C ARG A 114 13.69 -3.76 15.80
N ARG A 115 14.41 -2.64 15.76
CA ARG A 115 15.41 -2.26 16.76
C ARG A 115 14.96 -1.05 17.55
#